data_AF-A0AAV4GE92-F1
#
_entry.id   AF-A0AAV4GE92-F1
#
_cell.length_a   1.000
_cell.length_b   1.000
_cell.length_c   1.000
_cell.angle_alpha   90.00
_cell.angle_beta   90.00
_cell.angle_gamma   90.00
#
_symmetry.space_group_name_H-M   'P 1'
#
loop_
_entity.id
_entity.type
_entity.pdbx_description
1 polymer ?
#
loop_
_entity_poly.entity_id
_entity_poly.type
_entity_poly.pdbx_seq_one_letter_code
_entity_poly.pdbx_strand_id
1 'polypeptide(L)'
;MNKSLMQVDVIHTSAEIKLNAKKTNVIHTVGETNLEYFTCSVTRSLTKQEEYKLNTFHRRQLSTILNIKYPTVIKNNALYQKTGGTPISLTILKARWRLFGHILRQAINTPPNVAMSKYMYFKIEGSKRRGRPKTSIVTTLRRDLKSHNSDHWPTRLHSIKDLDHLRDIAQNRYDWKHLTTAIYRSAQAETSVDVAADGH
;
A
#
# COMPACT_ATOMS: atom_id res chain seq x y z
N MET A 1 -45.98 -21.19 6.95
CA MET A 1 -44.65 -20.64 7.26
C MET A 1 -44.06 -20.03 6.00
N ASN A 2 -43.86 -18.71 6.03
CA ASN A 2 -43.79 -17.81 4.88
C ASN A 2 -42.55 -18.03 3.98
N LYS A 3 -42.77 -18.65 2.81
CA LYS A 3 -41.80 -18.61 1.68
C LYS A 3 -41.51 -17.18 1.19
N SER A 4 -42.43 -16.23 1.45
CA SER A 4 -42.28 -14.82 1.05
C SER A 4 -41.24 -14.04 1.88
N LEU A 5 -40.98 -14.41 3.13
CA LEU A 5 -40.02 -13.67 3.99
C LEU A 5 -38.57 -14.02 3.63
N MET A 6 -38.26 -15.29 3.40
CA MET A 6 -36.92 -15.72 3.00
C MET A 6 -36.54 -15.22 1.59
N GLN A 7 -37.51 -14.97 0.71
CA GLN A 7 -37.23 -14.47 -0.63
C GLN A 7 -36.91 -12.97 -0.64
N VAL A 8 -37.52 -12.18 0.26
CA VAL A 8 -37.25 -10.73 0.41
C VAL A 8 -35.88 -10.50 1.06
N ASP A 9 -35.51 -11.27 2.07
CA ASP A 9 -34.20 -11.16 2.74
C ASP A 9 -33.04 -11.51 1.79
N VAL A 10 -33.21 -12.53 0.94
CA VAL A 10 -32.20 -12.90 -0.08
C VAL A 10 -32.05 -11.79 -1.13
N ILE A 11 -33.15 -11.12 -1.51
CA ILE A 11 -33.11 -10.00 -2.45
C ILE A 11 -32.40 -8.79 -1.84
N HIS A 12 -32.71 -8.40 -0.60
CA HIS A 12 -32.08 -7.27 0.08
C HIS A 12 -30.57 -7.48 0.27
N THR A 13 -30.18 -8.68 0.72
CA THR A 13 -28.77 -9.06 0.88
C THR A 13 -28.04 -9.09 -0.47
N SER A 14 -28.67 -9.59 -1.54
CA SER A 14 -28.05 -9.63 -2.88
C SER A 14 -27.89 -8.24 -3.51
N ALA A 15 -28.84 -7.33 -3.25
CA ALA A 15 -28.80 -5.95 -3.72
C ALA A 15 -27.69 -5.16 -3.01
N GLU A 16 -27.52 -5.35 -1.70
CA GLU A 16 -26.44 -4.75 -0.91
C GLU A 16 -25.05 -5.25 -1.34
N ILE A 17 -24.89 -6.55 -1.62
CA ILE A 17 -23.64 -7.12 -2.13
C ILE A 17 -23.32 -6.57 -3.53
N LYS A 18 -24.32 -6.43 -4.41
CA LYS A 18 -24.14 -5.83 -5.76
C LYS A 18 -23.84 -4.33 -5.70
N LEU A 19 -24.46 -3.60 -4.76
CA LEU A 19 -24.20 -2.18 -4.55
C LEU A 19 -22.77 -1.97 -4.02
N ASN A 20 -22.32 -2.80 -3.08
CA ASN A 20 -20.95 -2.78 -2.57
C ASN A 20 -19.92 -3.21 -3.63
N ALA A 21 -20.21 -4.21 -4.47
CA ALA A 21 -19.34 -4.62 -5.57
C ALA A 21 -19.18 -3.54 -6.65
N LYS A 22 -20.26 -2.80 -6.96
CA LYS A 22 -20.20 -1.62 -7.84
C LYS A 22 -19.43 -0.47 -7.20
N LYS A 23 -19.58 -0.26 -5.89
CA LYS A 23 -18.83 0.76 -5.14
C LYS A 23 -17.34 0.45 -5.05
N THR A 24 -16.95 -0.82 -4.89
CA THR A 24 -15.55 -1.26 -4.98
C THR A 24 -15.00 -1.14 -6.39
N ASN A 25 -15.81 -1.40 -7.42
CA ASN A 25 -15.37 -1.25 -8.81
C ASN A 25 -15.16 0.21 -9.21
N VAL A 26 -15.96 1.16 -8.70
CA VAL A 26 -15.70 2.60 -8.92
C VAL A 26 -14.36 3.04 -8.31
N ILE A 27 -13.93 2.44 -7.19
CA ILE A 27 -12.60 2.68 -6.60
C ILE A 27 -11.48 2.06 -7.46
N HIS A 28 -11.79 1.06 -8.29
CA HIS A 28 -10.85 0.45 -9.23
C HIS A 28 -10.83 1.10 -10.63
N THR A 29 -11.90 1.79 -11.05
CA THR A 29 -11.99 2.43 -12.39
C THR A 29 -11.37 3.83 -12.47
N VAL A 30 -11.05 4.47 -11.34
CA VAL A 30 -10.23 5.72 -11.35
C VAL A 30 -8.74 5.41 -11.68
N GLY A 31 -8.40 4.16 -11.90
CA GLY A 31 -7.04 3.69 -12.20
C GLY A 31 -6.65 3.70 -13.67
N GLU A 32 -7.31 4.45 -14.57
CA GLU A 32 -7.00 4.44 -16.02
C GLU A 32 -6.58 5.81 -16.60
N THR A 33 -6.42 6.86 -15.79
CA THR A 33 -5.82 8.16 -16.23
C THR A 33 -4.29 8.18 -16.07
N ASN A 34 -3.66 7.03 -16.32
CA ASN A 34 -2.34 6.61 -15.82
C ASN A 34 -1.09 7.28 -16.45
N LEU A 35 -1.19 8.35 -17.24
CA LEU A 35 -0.01 8.95 -17.86
C LEU A 35 0.32 10.35 -17.32
N GLU A 36 -0.68 11.19 -17.06
CA GLU A 36 -0.46 12.49 -16.39
C GLU A 36 -0.48 12.37 -14.84
N TYR A 37 -1.30 11.47 -14.28
CA TYR A 37 -1.28 11.17 -12.84
C TYR A 37 -0.01 10.43 -12.42
N PHE A 38 0.68 9.78 -13.36
CA PHE A 38 1.88 8.99 -13.10
C PHE A 38 3.10 9.86 -12.78
N THR A 39 3.31 10.96 -13.49
CA THR A 39 4.43 11.88 -13.21
C THR A 39 4.22 12.63 -11.87
N CYS A 40 2.97 12.91 -11.49
CA CYS A 40 2.63 13.52 -10.19
C CYS A 40 2.70 12.51 -9.01
N SER A 41 2.29 11.25 -9.21
CA SER A 41 2.35 10.20 -8.16
C SER A 41 3.75 9.60 -7.95
N VAL A 42 4.59 9.54 -8.99
CA VAL A 42 6.01 9.16 -8.87
C VAL A 42 6.80 10.23 -8.10
N THR A 43 6.39 11.50 -8.16
CA THR A 43 7.10 12.60 -7.51
C THR A 43 6.74 12.80 -6.04
N ARG A 44 5.56 12.36 -5.58
CA ARG A 44 5.13 12.48 -4.17
C ARG A 44 4.46 11.20 -3.66
N SER A 45 5.12 10.53 -2.72
CA SER A 45 4.57 9.41 -1.94
C SER A 45 4.12 9.89 -0.57
N LEU A 46 3.23 9.14 0.08
CA LEU A 46 2.76 9.40 1.44
C LEU A 46 3.92 9.37 2.44
N THR A 47 3.88 10.30 3.40
CA THR A 47 4.74 10.33 4.58
C THR A 47 4.22 9.38 5.65
N LYS A 48 5.07 8.94 6.58
CA LYS A 48 4.64 8.11 7.74
C LYS A 48 3.52 8.77 8.54
N GLN A 49 3.55 10.09 8.69
CA GLN A 49 2.50 10.84 9.40
C GLN A 49 1.16 10.81 8.66
N GLU A 50 1.17 10.90 7.34
CA GLU A 50 -0.05 10.80 6.53
C GLU A 50 -0.60 9.35 6.56
N GLU A 51 0.28 8.34 6.48
CA GLU A 51 -0.10 6.93 6.65
C GLU A 51 -0.72 6.67 8.04
N TYR A 52 -0.16 7.24 9.11
CA TYR A 52 -0.71 7.15 10.46
C TYR A 52 -2.10 7.78 10.60
N LYS A 53 -2.30 8.96 9.99
CA LYS A 53 -3.62 9.63 9.97
C LYS A 53 -4.66 8.78 9.24
N LEU A 54 -4.29 8.18 8.10
CA LEU A 54 -5.16 7.27 7.35
C LEU A 54 -5.52 6.03 8.18
N ASN A 55 -4.54 5.42 8.86
CA ASN A 55 -4.79 4.29 9.75
C ASN A 55 -5.71 4.68 10.92
N THR A 56 -5.58 5.88 11.48
CA THR A 56 -6.46 6.38 12.53
C THR A 56 -7.90 6.58 12.03
N PHE A 57 -8.05 7.18 10.85
CA PHE A 57 -9.35 7.35 10.22
C PHE A 57 -10.02 5.98 9.95
N HIS A 58 -9.27 5.02 9.41
CA HIS A 58 -9.75 3.67 9.15
C HIS A 58 -10.25 2.97 10.41
N ARG A 59 -9.47 3.02 11.50
CA ARG A 59 -9.86 2.42 12.79
C ARG A 59 -11.15 3.04 13.31
N ARG A 60 -11.33 4.35 13.19
CA ARG A 60 -12.59 5.02 13.58
C ARG A 60 -13.77 4.47 12.79
N GLN A 61 -13.63 4.31 11.47
CA GLN A 61 -14.68 3.71 10.64
C GLN A 61 -15.01 2.28 11.07
N LEU A 62 -13.99 1.45 11.33
CA LEU A 62 -14.19 0.07 11.81
C LEU A 62 -14.91 0.03 13.16
N SER A 63 -14.54 0.92 14.10
CA SER A 63 -15.21 1.01 15.40
C SER A 63 -16.67 1.45 15.27
N THR A 64 -16.97 2.37 14.34
CA THR A 64 -18.35 2.78 14.06
C THR A 64 -19.18 1.64 13.49
N ILE A 65 -18.64 0.86 12.55
CA ILE A 65 -19.32 -0.29 11.95
C ILE A 65 -19.61 -1.37 13.00
N LEU A 66 -18.68 -1.62 13.92
CA LEU A 66 -18.86 -2.54 15.03
C LEU A 66 -19.70 -1.97 16.19
N ASN A 67 -20.22 -0.75 16.05
CA ASN A 67 -21.00 -0.04 17.06
C ASN A 67 -20.32 0.03 18.44
N ILE A 68 -18.99 0.16 18.47
CA ILE A 68 -18.21 0.26 19.69
C ILE A 68 -18.34 1.69 20.21
N LYS A 69 -19.02 1.84 21.36
CA LYS A 69 -19.23 3.11 22.03
C LYS A 69 -18.56 3.10 23.41
N TYR A 70 -18.21 4.28 23.89
CA TYR A 70 -17.85 4.46 25.30
C TYR A 70 -18.94 3.87 26.21
N PRO A 71 -18.61 3.20 27.33
CA PRO A 71 -17.29 3.06 27.98
C PRO A 71 -16.43 1.90 27.45
N THR A 72 -16.89 1.17 26.44
CA THR A 72 -16.13 0.01 25.94
C THR A 72 -14.94 0.46 25.09
N VAL A 73 -13.73 0.09 25.53
CA VAL A 73 -12.47 0.36 24.81
C VAL A 73 -11.88 -0.94 24.32
N ILE A 74 -11.59 -1.02 23.01
CA ILE A 74 -10.98 -2.19 22.37
C ILE A 74 -9.60 -1.83 21.86
N LYS A 75 -8.60 -2.68 22.15
CA LYS A 75 -7.23 -2.52 21.64
C LYS A 75 -7.21 -2.60 20.11
N ASN A 76 -6.35 -1.84 19.46
CA ASN A 76 -6.28 -1.78 17.99
C ASN A 76 -6.06 -3.17 17.34
N ASN A 77 -5.21 -4.03 17.93
CA ASN A 77 -5.00 -5.39 17.41
C ASN A 77 -6.29 -6.23 17.47
N ALA A 78 -7.01 -6.18 18.60
CA ALA A 78 -8.28 -6.89 18.76
C ALA A 78 -9.36 -6.38 17.79
N LEU A 79 -9.35 -5.07 17.47
CA LEU A 79 -10.25 -4.50 16.45
C LEU A 79 -10.00 -5.11 15.06
N TYR A 80 -8.73 -5.23 14.66
CA TYR A 80 -8.37 -5.84 13.37
C TYR A 80 -8.61 -7.35 13.36
N GLN A 81 -8.36 -8.06 14.46
CA GLN A 81 -8.69 -9.49 14.59
C GLN A 81 -10.19 -9.74 14.46
N LYS A 82 -11.04 -8.93 15.10
CA LYS A 82 -12.51 -9.05 15.01
C LYS A 82 -13.05 -8.76 13.61
N THR A 83 -12.43 -7.85 12.88
CA THR A 83 -12.87 -7.47 11.53
C THR A 83 -12.26 -8.33 10.42
N GLY A 84 -11.22 -9.13 10.73
CA GLY A 84 -10.38 -9.78 9.73
C GLY A 84 -9.64 -8.79 8.81
N GLY A 85 -9.59 -7.51 9.20
CA GLY A 85 -9.06 -6.42 8.39
C GLY A 85 -7.56 -6.19 8.60
N THR A 86 -6.95 -5.44 7.70
CA THR A 86 -5.55 -5.00 7.82
C THR A 86 -5.45 -3.47 7.78
N PRO A 87 -4.48 -2.88 8.51
CA PRO A 87 -4.20 -1.45 8.42
C PRO A 87 -4.06 -0.95 6.97
N ILE A 88 -4.58 0.25 6.69
CA ILE A 88 -4.52 0.87 5.35
C ILE A 88 -3.08 1.02 4.87
N SER A 89 -2.14 1.34 5.75
CA SER A 89 -0.72 1.45 5.40
C SER A 89 -0.17 0.18 4.73
N LEU A 90 -0.58 -1.00 5.21
CA LEU A 90 -0.16 -2.29 4.64
C LEU A 90 -0.78 -2.53 3.26
N THR A 91 -2.02 -2.10 3.05
CA THR A 91 -2.69 -2.14 1.73
C THR A 91 -1.99 -1.21 0.74
N ILE A 92 -1.63 -0.01 1.16
CA ILE A 92 -0.88 0.97 0.36
C ILE A 92 0.49 0.41 -0.01
N LEU A 93 1.20 -0.23 0.93
CA LEU A 93 2.48 -0.90 0.66
C LEU A 93 2.32 -1.96 -0.43
N LYS A 94 1.33 -2.85 -0.32
CA LYS A 94 1.05 -3.87 -1.36
C LYS A 94 0.79 -3.24 -2.73
N ALA A 95 -0.05 -2.21 -2.78
CA ALA A 95 -0.39 -1.53 -4.03
C ALA A 95 0.83 -0.85 -4.66
N ARG A 96 1.67 -0.20 -3.83
CA ARG A 96 2.92 0.45 -4.23
C ARG A 96 3.88 -0.53 -4.88
N TRP A 97 4.13 -1.67 -4.25
CA TRP A 97 5.04 -2.70 -4.76
C TRP A 97 4.46 -3.44 -5.97
N ARG A 98 3.13 -3.60 -6.04
CA ARG A 98 2.46 -4.13 -7.24
C ARG A 98 2.65 -3.20 -8.44
N LEU A 99 2.46 -1.90 -8.25
CA LEU A 99 2.67 -0.88 -9.29
C LEU A 99 4.16 -0.81 -9.70
N PHE A 100 5.07 -0.80 -8.73
CA PHE A 100 6.50 -0.77 -9.00
C PHE A 100 6.96 -1.97 -9.83
N GLY A 101 6.50 -3.18 -9.49
CA GLY A 101 6.79 -4.37 -10.27
C GLY A 101 6.17 -4.34 -11.67
N HIS A 102 5.02 -3.68 -11.85
CA HIS A 102 4.44 -3.47 -13.19
C HIS A 102 5.35 -2.59 -14.05
N ILE A 103 5.82 -1.46 -13.49
CA ILE A 103 6.73 -0.53 -14.18
C ILE A 103 8.05 -1.22 -14.55
N LEU A 104 8.64 -2.02 -13.65
CA LEU A 104 9.90 -2.71 -13.91
C LEU A 104 9.79 -3.74 -15.03
N ARG A 105 8.63 -4.39 -15.18
CA ARG A 105 8.40 -5.38 -16.24
C ARG A 105 8.12 -4.77 -17.61
N GLN A 106 7.74 -3.50 -17.66
CA GLN A 106 7.54 -2.81 -18.93
C GLN A 106 8.88 -2.51 -19.62
N ALA A 107 8.82 -2.28 -20.93
CA ALA A 107 10.01 -1.92 -21.70
C ALA A 107 10.69 -0.66 -21.15
N ILE A 108 12.02 -0.61 -21.28
CA ILE A 108 12.86 0.46 -20.71
C ILE A 108 12.51 1.84 -21.27
N ASN A 109 12.06 1.90 -22.53
CA ASN A 109 11.73 3.14 -23.23
C ASN A 109 10.33 3.68 -22.87
N THR A 110 9.60 3.01 -21.97
CA THR A 110 8.29 3.51 -21.54
C THR A 110 8.44 4.76 -20.67
N PRO A 111 7.54 5.76 -20.79
CA PRO A 111 7.61 6.98 -19.98
C PRO A 111 7.76 6.72 -18.46
N PRO A 112 7.11 5.70 -17.88
CA PRO A 112 7.32 5.30 -16.50
C PRO A 112 8.76 4.94 -16.11
N ASN A 113 9.41 4.14 -16.94
CA ASN A 113 10.73 3.60 -16.67
C ASN A 113 11.82 4.67 -16.91
N VAL A 114 11.64 5.47 -17.96
CA VAL A 114 12.48 6.65 -18.23
C VAL A 114 12.38 7.65 -17.07
N ALA A 115 11.17 7.94 -16.58
CA ALA A 115 10.98 8.85 -15.44
C ALA A 115 11.65 8.34 -14.16
N MET A 116 11.56 7.03 -13.87
CA MET A 116 12.21 6.41 -12.72
C MET A 116 13.73 6.47 -12.81
N SER A 117 14.29 6.12 -13.98
CA SER A 117 15.73 6.14 -14.25
C SER A 117 16.28 7.56 -14.14
N LYS A 118 15.61 8.53 -14.77
CA LYS A 118 15.93 9.97 -14.70
C LYS A 118 15.85 10.50 -13.26
N TYR A 119 14.84 10.08 -12.49
CA TYR A 119 14.73 10.44 -11.08
C TYR A 119 15.89 9.88 -10.24
N MET A 120 16.28 8.62 -10.46
CA MET A 120 17.42 8.01 -9.75
C MET A 120 18.72 8.73 -10.09
N TYR A 121 18.96 9.03 -11.36
CA TYR A 121 20.11 9.81 -11.82
C TYR A 121 20.20 11.18 -11.12
N PHE A 122 19.13 11.99 -11.18
CA PHE A 122 19.15 13.32 -10.59
C PHE A 122 19.22 13.37 -9.07
N LYS A 123 18.74 12.34 -8.36
CA LYS A 123 18.82 12.31 -6.90
C LYS A 123 20.22 11.93 -6.41
N ILE A 124 20.98 11.20 -7.22
CA ILE A 124 22.36 10.83 -6.91
C ILE A 124 23.28 12.05 -7.16
N GLU A 125 23.04 12.83 -8.21
CA GLU A 125 23.92 13.93 -8.62
C GLU A 125 23.46 15.34 -8.20
N GLY A 126 22.18 15.52 -7.85
CA GLY A 126 21.57 16.84 -7.68
C GLY A 126 21.58 17.43 -6.26
N SER A 127 21.59 18.76 -6.18
CA SER A 127 21.42 19.51 -4.92
C SER A 127 19.99 19.35 -4.35
N LYS A 128 19.88 19.33 -3.01
CA LYS A 128 18.58 19.23 -2.33
C LYS A 128 17.75 20.49 -2.62
N ARG A 129 16.48 20.31 -3.02
CA ARG A 129 15.54 21.44 -3.18
C ARG A 129 15.33 22.15 -1.83
N ARG A 130 15.40 23.49 -1.83
CA ARG A 130 15.15 24.33 -0.65
C ARG A 130 13.67 24.22 -0.25
N GLY A 131 13.38 23.95 1.04
CA GLY A 131 12.02 23.82 1.58
C GLY A 131 11.71 22.44 2.21
N ARG A 132 10.45 22.19 2.59
CA ARG A 132 10.02 20.92 3.21
C ARG A 132 10.32 19.75 2.27
N PRO A 133 11.09 18.74 2.69
CA PRO A 133 11.36 17.57 1.87
C PRO A 133 10.05 16.85 1.52
N LYS A 134 9.69 16.82 0.24
CA LYS A 134 8.61 15.94 -0.24
C LYS A 134 9.16 14.52 -0.31
N THR A 135 8.50 13.58 0.34
CA THR A 135 8.81 12.14 0.21
C THR A 135 8.50 11.70 -1.21
N SER A 136 9.48 11.15 -1.90
CA SER A 136 9.30 10.57 -3.23
C SER A 136 8.99 9.08 -3.16
N ILE A 137 8.50 8.52 -4.26
CA ILE A 137 8.28 7.06 -4.36
C ILE A 137 9.57 6.28 -4.08
N VAL A 138 10.71 6.71 -4.63
CA VAL A 138 12.00 6.05 -4.43
C VAL A 138 12.48 6.15 -2.98
N THR A 139 12.27 7.29 -2.28
CA THR A 139 12.56 7.33 -0.83
C THR A 139 11.71 6.34 -0.04
N THR A 140 10.49 6.12 -0.49
CA THR A 140 9.53 5.25 0.17
C THR A 140 9.86 3.79 -0.09
N LEU A 141 10.16 3.42 -1.33
CA LEU A 141 10.64 2.09 -1.70
C LEU A 141 11.95 1.74 -0.98
N ARG A 142 12.90 2.68 -0.87
CA ARG A 142 14.14 2.49 -0.09
C ARG A 142 13.86 2.20 1.38
N ARG A 143 12.89 2.90 1.97
CA ARG A 143 12.51 2.68 3.36
C ARG A 143 11.89 1.29 3.52
N ASP A 144 10.98 0.93 2.64
CA ASP A 144 10.32 -0.39 2.66
C ASP A 144 11.34 -1.53 2.50
N LEU A 145 12.35 -1.35 1.63
CA LEU A 145 13.46 -2.30 1.47
C LEU A 145 14.37 -2.35 2.69
N LYS A 146 14.66 -1.21 3.33
CA LYS A 146 15.49 -1.16 4.54
C LYS A 146 14.80 -1.82 5.74
N SER A 147 13.48 -1.70 5.83
CA SER A 147 12.65 -2.37 6.84
C SER A 147 12.65 -3.90 6.67
N HIS A 148 13.07 -4.41 5.52
CA HIS A 148 13.17 -5.82 5.26
C HIS A 148 14.61 -6.29 5.45
N ASN A 149 14.87 -7.01 6.54
CA ASN A 149 16.18 -7.62 6.82
C ASN A 149 16.18 -9.06 6.28
N SER A 150 16.78 -9.28 5.11
CA SER A 150 16.99 -10.61 4.54
C SER A 150 18.29 -10.64 3.77
N ASP A 151 19.07 -11.70 3.95
CA ASP A 151 20.30 -11.94 3.20
C ASP A 151 20.03 -12.28 1.73
N HIS A 152 18.82 -12.76 1.41
CA HIS A 152 18.50 -13.30 0.09
C HIS A 152 18.05 -12.23 -0.91
N TRP A 153 17.53 -11.09 -0.44
CA TRP A 153 16.89 -10.09 -1.29
C TRP A 153 17.61 -8.73 -1.27
N PRO A 154 17.46 -7.90 -2.31
CA PRO A 154 18.08 -6.57 -2.34
C PRO A 154 17.62 -5.73 -1.14
N THR A 155 18.56 -5.19 -0.38
CA THR A 155 18.28 -4.34 0.79
C THR A 155 18.37 -2.85 0.48
N ARG A 156 18.75 -2.49 -0.76
CA ARG A 156 19.16 -1.13 -1.17
C ARG A 156 18.68 -0.79 -2.58
N LEU A 157 18.45 0.50 -2.81
CA LEU A 157 18.07 1.08 -4.11
C LEU A 157 18.80 2.42 -4.30
N HIS A 158 20.13 2.41 -4.27
CA HIS A 158 20.97 3.61 -4.34
C HIS A 158 21.55 3.85 -5.73
N SER A 159 21.84 2.79 -6.47
CA SER A 159 22.46 2.84 -7.79
C SER A 159 21.52 2.38 -8.89
N ILE A 160 21.74 2.83 -10.12
CA ILE A 160 21.03 2.32 -11.32
C ILE A 160 21.22 0.80 -11.42
N LYS A 161 22.39 0.28 -11.04
CA LYS A 161 22.65 -1.18 -10.99
C LYS A 161 21.70 -1.92 -10.04
N ASP A 162 21.33 -1.31 -8.91
CA ASP A 162 20.36 -1.89 -7.97
C ASP A 162 18.96 -1.95 -8.58
N LEU A 163 18.61 -0.96 -9.43
CA LEU A 163 17.34 -0.93 -10.15
C LEU A 163 17.30 -2.01 -11.23
N ASP A 164 18.39 -2.21 -11.97
CA ASP A 164 18.49 -3.28 -12.97
C ASP A 164 18.40 -4.65 -12.30
N HIS A 165 19.10 -4.88 -11.19
CA HIS A 165 18.97 -6.13 -10.42
C HIS A 165 17.54 -6.38 -9.93
N LEU A 166 16.85 -5.35 -9.43
CA LEU A 166 15.43 -5.45 -9.08
C LEU A 166 14.54 -5.70 -10.29
N ARG A 167 14.92 -5.21 -11.47
CA ARG A 167 14.21 -5.50 -12.72
C ARG A 167 14.33 -6.97 -13.08
N ASP A 168 15.50 -7.56 -12.95
CA ASP A 168 15.73 -8.98 -13.22
C ASP A 168 14.86 -9.86 -12.29
N ILE A 169 14.82 -9.53 -10.99
CA ILE A 169 13.93 -10.18 -10.01
C ILE A 169 12.45 -9.95 -10.39
N ALA A 170 12.08 -8.75 -10.85
CA ALA A 170 10.71 -8.44 -11.21
C ALA A 170 10.20 -9.24 -12.40
N GLN A 171 11.08 -9.58 -13.37
CA GLN A 171 10.71 -10.41 -14.52
C GLN A 171 10.24 -11.80 -14.07
N ASN A 172 10.89 -12.39 -13.06
CA ASN A 172 10.37 -13.59 -12.42
C ASN A 172 9.21 -13.25 -11.48
N ARG A 173 7.98 -13.61 -11.88
CA ARG A 173 6.79 -13.35 -11.06
C ARG A 173 6.80 -14.10 -9.72
N TYR A 174 7.46 -15.26 -9.65
CA TYR A 174 7.61 -16.01 -8.42
C TYR A 174 8.50 -15.24 -7.44
N ASP A 175 9.73 -14.92 -7.86
CA ASP A 175 10.69 -14.19 -7.02
C ASP A 175 10.13 -12.82 -6.58
N TRP A 176 9.48 -12.09 -7.49
CA TRP A 176 8.81 -10.84 -7.14
C TRP A 176 7.72 -11.02 -6.08
N LYS A 177 6.92 -12.08 -6.17
CA LYS A 177 5.90 -12.39 -5.16
C LYS A 177 6.57 -12.70 -3.83
N HIS A 178 7.65 -13.48 -3.82
CA HIS A 178 8.39 -13.79 -2.60
C HIS A 178 8.98 -12.53 -1.95
N LEU A 179 9.67 -11.68 -2.71
CA LEU A 179 10.19 -10.39 -2.25
C LEU A 179 9.09 -9.53 -1.63
N THR A 180 7.99 -9.30 -2.37
CA THR A 180 6.91 -8.43 -1.90
C THR A 180 6.18 -9.00 -0.68
N THR A 181 6.04 -10.32 -0.58
CA THR A 181 5.49 -10.96 0.62
C THR A 181 6.42 -10.84 1.82
N ALA A 182 7.73 -10.89 1.61
CA ALA A 182 8.71 -10.74 2.67
C ALA A 182 8.73 -9.30 3.22
N ILE A 183 8.71 -8.29 2.33
CA ILE A 183 8.56 -6.87 2.71
C ILE A 183 7.23 -6.64 3.44
N TYR A 184 6.15 -7.27 2.97
CA TYR A 184 4.85 -7.15 3.64
C TYR A 184 4.88 -7.74 5.05
N ARG A 185 5.51 -8.90 5.24
CA ARG A 185 5.65 -9.56 6.55
C ARG A 185 6.49 -8.73 7.52
N SER A 186 7.60 -8.14 7.07
CA SER A 186 8.39 -7.25 7.93
C SER A 186 7.61 -6.01 8.34
N ALA A 187 6.91 -5.35 7.40
CA ALA A 187 6.07 -4.20 7.71
C ALA A 187 4.88 -4.55 8.63
N GLN A 188 4.31 -5.75 8.48
CA GLN A 188 3.27 -6.24 9.38
C GLN A 188 3.81 -6.41 10.82
N ALA A 189 5.03 -6.96 10.96
CA ALA A 189 5.68 -7.11 12.26
C ALA A 189 5.95 -5.75 12.93
N GLU A 190 6.46 -4.75 12.18
CA GLU A 190 6.65 -3.38 12.68
C GLU A 190 5.33 -2.77 13.20
N THR A 191 4.24 -2.94 12.44
CA THR A 191 2.93 -2.39 12.81
C THR A 191 2.37 -3.04 14.08
N SER A 192 2.67 -4.32 14.33
CA SER A 192 2.26 -5.00 15.57
C SER A 192 3.01 -4.49 16.80
N VAL A 193 4.26 -4.04 16.65
CA VAL A 193 5.10 -3.52 17.74
C VAL A 193 4.69 -2.09 18.12
N ASP A 194 4.47 -1.21 17.14
CA ASP A 194 4.05 0.18 17.41
C ASP A 194 2.68 0.25 18.12
N VAL A 195 1.77 -0.68 17.80
CA VAL A 195 0.46 -0.78 18.46
C VAL A 195 0.54 -1.23 19.92
N ALA A 196 1.63 -1.89 20.33
CA ALA A 196 1.86 -2.28 21.72
C ALA A 196 2.39 -1.10 22.56
N ALA A 197 3.08 -0.13 21.94
CA ALA A 197 3.67 1.02 22.62
C ALA A 197 2.67 2.16 22.91
N ASP A 198 1.63 2.33 22.08
CA ASP A 198 0.56 3.34 22.25
C ASP A 198 -0.46 3.00 23.37
N GLY A 199 -0.11 2.06 24.25
CA GLY A 199 -0.99 1.51 25.31
C GLY A 199 -0.65 2.00 26.72
N HIS A 200 -0.27 3.28 26.88
CA HIS A 200 -0.15 3.96 28.18
C HIS A 200 -1.06 5.19 28.21
#